data_AF-A0A850BEA0-F1
#
_entry.id   AF-A0A850BEA0-F1
#
_cell.length_a   1.000
_cell.length_b   1.000
_cell.length_c   1.000
_cell.angle_alpha   90.00
_cell.angle_beta   90.00
_cell.angle_gamma   90.00
#
_symmetry.space_group_name_H-M   'P 1'
#
loop_
_entity.id
_entity.type
_entity.pdbx_description
1 polymer ?
#
loop_
_entity_poly.entity_id
_entity_poly.type
_entity_poly.pdbx_seq_one_letter_code
_entity_poly.pdbx_strand_id
1 'polypeptide(L)'
;MVTSDTQVLTRFDELKPGDRVEVEHTVTVGMRSWTTKTVGTVVRTERRRHGLHFRRNVDDKVFSDIVLLELPDGELTTVTMDEFTVLRRA
;
A
#
# COMPACT_ATOMS: atom_id res chain seq x y z
N MET A 1 -12.45 29.27 6.62
CA MET A 1 -10.99 29.11 6.58
C MET A 1 -10.74 27.61 6.46
N VAL A 2 -10.59 27.11 5.24
CA VAL A 2 -10.27 25.69 5.02
C VAL A 2 -8.76 25.61 5.02
N THR A 3 -8.18 25.11 6.10
CA THR A 3 -6.77 24.75 6.14
C THR A 3 -6.60 23.54 5.23
N SER A 4 -6.25 23.79 3.97
CA SER A 4 -5.80 22.76 3.04
C SER A 4 -4.43 22.29 3.52
N ASP A 5 -4.43 21.30 4.41
CA ASP A 5 -3.22 20.59 4.80
C ASP A 5 -2.68 19.96 3.52
N THR A 6 -1.60 20.52 2.98
CA THR A 6 -1.00 20.04 1.73
C THR A 6 -0.26 18.77 2.08
N GLN A 7 -1.00 17.67 2.19
CA GLN A 7 -0.41 16.36 2.41
C GLN A 7 0.39 16.00 1.16
N VAL A 8 1.72 16.06 1.30
CA VAL A 8 2.64 15.69 0.24
C VAL A 8 2.48 14.19 0.00
N LEU A 9 1.85 13.86 -1.13
CA LEU A 9 1.75 12.49 -1.60
C LEU A 9 3.17 11.93 -1.78
N THR A 10 3.42 10.79 -1.17
CA THR A 10 4.71 10.09 -1.27
C THR A 10 4.59 9.03 -2.36
N ARG A 11 5.63 8.88 -3.18
CA ARG A 11 5.66 7.83 -4.20
C ARG A 11 6.24 6.55 -3.61
N PHE A 12 5.77 5.40 -4.11
CA PHE A 12 6.23 4.09 -3.64
C PHE A 12 7.75 3.89 -3.82
N ASP A 13 8.32 4.38 -4.92
CA ASP A 13 9.76 4.29 -5.23
C ASP A 13 10.64 5.13 -4.29
N GLU A 14 10.05 6.02 -3.49
CA GLU A 14 10.75 6.85 -2.52
C GLU A 14 10.79 6.22 -1.12
N LEU A 15 10.07 5.12 -0.89
CA LEU A 15 10.02 4.46 0.41
C LEU A 15 11.33 3.78 0.76
N LYS A 16 11.76 3.95 2.00
CA LYS A 16 12.95 3.32 2.57
C LYS A 16 12.60 2.55 3.84
N PRO A 17 13.31 1.45 4.14
CA PRO A 17 13.23 0.82 5.45
C PRO A 17 13.44 1.85 6.58
N GLY A 18 12.59 1.81 7.59
CA GLY A 18 12.55 2.77 8.71
C GLY A 18 11.64 3.97 8.51
N ASP A 19 11.12 4.22 7.31
CA ASP A 19 10.15 5.31 7.08
C ASP A 19 8.82 5.02 7.78
N ARG A 20 8.32 5.98 8.56
CA ARG A 20 6.95 5.92 9.08
C ARG A 20 5.97 6.45 8.05
N VAL A 21 4.94 5.67 7.73
CA VAL A 21 3.98 6.00 6.68
C VAL A 21 2.54 5.75 7.10
N GLU A 22 1.62 6.54 6.56
CA GLU A 22 0.19 6.27 6.53
C GLU A 22 -0.18 5.81 5.12
N VAL A 23 -0.80 4.64 5.04
CA VAL A 23 -1.36 4.08 3.81
C VAL A 23 -2.87 4.09 3.92
N GLU A 24 -3.54 4.82 3.04
CA GLU A 24 -4.99 4.80 2.90
C GLU A 24 -5.37 3.92 1.72
N HIS A 25 -6.22 2.92 1.96
CA HIS A 25 -6.68 1.98 0.93
C HIS A 25 -8.21 1.84 0.96
N THR A 26 -8.78 1.42 -0.18
CA THR A 26 -10.20 1.09 -0.25
C THR A 26 -10.40 -0.39 0.08
N VAL A 27 -11.29 -0.66 1.04
CA VAL A 27 -11.76 -1.99 1.37
C VAL A 27 -13.14 -2.18 0.79
N THR A 28 -13.31 -3.25 0.00
CA THR A 28 -14.60 -3.64 -0.56
C THR A 28 -15.04 -4.97 0.02
N VAL A 29 -16.23 -4.98 0.63
CA VAL A 29 -16.87 -6.18 1.18
C VAL A 29 -18.30 -6.25 0.66
N GLY A 30 -18.55 -7.24 -0.20
CA GLY A 30 -19.82 -7.37 -0.92
C GLY A 30 -20.10 -6.14 -1.78
N MET A 31 -21.21 -5.46 -1.49
CA MET A 31 -21.63 -4.23 -2.20
C MET A 31 -21.20 -2.93 -1.50
N ARG A 32 -20.44 -3.03 -0.41
CA ARG A 32 -20.00 -1.86 0.36
C ARG A 32 -18.51 -1.63 0.16
N SER A 33 -18.15 -0.36 0.04
CA SER A 33 -16.75 0.09 -0.02
C SER A 33 -16.54 1.23 0.96
N TRP A 34 -15.39 1.23 1.62
CA TRP A 34 -14.95 2.32 2.49
C TRP A 34 -13.43 2.45 2.46
N THR A 35 -12.90 3.61 2.80
CA THR A 35 -11.46 3.79 2.97
C THR A 35 -11.06 3.47 4.40
N THR A 36 -9.85 2.93 4.59
CA THR A 36 -9.23 2.80 5.91
C THR A 36 -7.75 3.13 5.82
N LYS A 37 -7.18 3.50 6.96
CA LYS A 37 -5.82 3.98 7.10
C LYS A 37 -5.02 3.00 7.94
N THR A 38 -3.85 2.62 7.44
CA THR A 38 -2.87 1.78 8.14
C THR A 38 -1.62 2.62 8.35
N VAL A 39 -1.18 2.75 9.61
CA VAL A 39 0.05 3.47 9.95
C VAL A 39 1.07 2.48 10.48
N GLY A 40 2.27 2.51 9.91
CA GLY A 40 3.36 1.63 10.33
C GLY A 40 4.71 2.12 9.83
N THR A 41 5.75 1.39 10.23
CA THR A 41 7.13 1.60 9.77
C THR A 41 7.40 0.66 8.60
N VAL A 42 7.94 1.19 7.50
CA VAL A 42 8.37 0.41 6.35
C VAL A 42 9.51 -0.52 6.78
N VAL A 43 9.29 -1.83 6.65
CA VAL A 43 10.35 -2.83 6.81
C VAL A 43 11.08 -3.02 5.49
N ARG A 44 10.33 -3.16 4.39
CA ARG A 44 10.85 -3.22 3.02
C ARG A 44 9.73 -3.08 1.99
N THR A 45 10.13 -2.83 0.75
CA THR A 45 9.26 -2.87 -0.43
C THR A 45 9.65 -4.04 -1.33
N GLU A 46 8.66 -4.64 -1.99
CA GLU A 46 8.85 -5.78 -2.88
C GLU A 46 7.96 -5.64 -4.12
N ARG A 47 8.47 -6.06 -5.28
CA ARG A 47 7.65 -6.34 -6.46
C ARG A 47 7.47 -7.84 -6.60
N ARG A 48 6.31 -8.36 -6.21
CA ARG A 48 6.07 -9.80 -6.09
C ARG A 48 5.22 -10.32 -7.24
N ARG A 49 5.69 -11.40 -7.86
CA ARG A 49 4.90 -12.13 -8.86
C ARG A 49 3.72 -12.81 -8.18
N HIS A 50 2.52 -12.68 -8.74
CA HIS A 50 1.32 -13.36 -8.23
C HIS A 50 0.52 -14.01 -9.36
N GLY A 51 -0.40 -14.89 -8.96
CA GLY A 51 -1.11 -15.80 -9.86
C GLY A 51 -2.63 -15.67 -9.81
N LEU A 52 -3.16 -14.55 -9.30
CA LEU A 52 -4.62 -14.33 -9.17
C LEU A 52 -5.37 -14.40 -10.52
N HIS A 53 -4.63 -14.36 -11.63
CA HIS A 53 -5.17 -14.55 -12.97
C HIS A 53 -4.60 -15.85 -13.56
N PHE A 54 -5.28 -16.98 -13.34
CA PHE A 54 -4.89 -18.26 -13.92
C PHE A 54 -4.95 -18.20 -15.46
N ARG A 55 -3.76 -18.23 -16.10
CA ARG A 55 -3.49 -18.35 -17.55
C ARG A 55 -4.35 -17.47 -18.47
N ARG A 56 -4.10 -16.14 -18.49
CA ARG A 56 -4.53 -15.31 -19.64
C ARG A 56 -3.59 -15.45 -20.83
N ASN A 57 -2.29 -15.55 -20.59
CA ASN A 57 -1.23 -15.77 -21.59
C ASN A 57 0.01 -16.38 -20.89
N VAL A 58 0.76 -17.26 -21.57
CA VAL A 58 1.94 -17.96 -21.02
C VAL A 58 3.11 -17.03 -20.68
N ASP A 59 3.18 -15.88 -21.34
CA ASP A 59 4.22 -14.87 -21.13
C ASP A 59 3.76 -13.67 -20.29
N ASP A 60 2.50 -13.65 -19.86
CA ASP A 60 1.96 -12.55 -19.07
C ASP A 60 2.22 -12.78 -17.57
N LYS A 61 3.36 -12.28 -17.11
CA LYS A 61 3.74 -12.30 -15.70
C LYS A 61 3.14 -11.09 -15.01
N VAL A 62 2.19 -11.34 -14.10
CA VAL A 62 1.58 -10.28 -13.29
C VAL A 62 2.37 -10.11 -11.98
N PHE A 63 2.62 -8.85 -11.63
CA PHE A 63 3.30 -8.45 -10.41
C PHE A 63 2.45 -7.44 -9.66
N SER A 64 2.62 -7.41 -8.34
CA SER A 64 2.13 -6.33 -7.49
C SER A 64 3.28 -5.74 -6.71
N ASP A 65 3.21 -4.43 -6.51
CA ASP A 65 4.09 -3.72 -5.59
C ASP A 65 3.50 -3.86 -4.18
N ILE A 66 4.33 -4.25 -3.22
CA ILE A 66 3.95 -4.59 -1.85
C ILE A 66 4.85 -3.82 -0.89
N VAL A 67 4.26 -3.29 0.18
CA VAL A 67 4.97 -2.73 1.33
C VAL A 67 4.79 -3.67 2.52
N LEU A 68 5.88 -4.12 3.12
CA LEU A 68 5.85 -4.76 4.44
C LEU A 68 5.97 -3.66 5.50
N LEU A 69 4.98 -3.58 6.38
CA LEU A 69 4.92 -2.63 7.48
C LEU A 69 5.03 -3.37 8.82
N GLU A 70 5.75 -2.76 9.75
CA GLU A 70 5.68 -3.07 11.18
C GLU A 70 4.73 -2.09 11.85
N LEU A 71 3.70 -2.61 12.50
CA LEU A 71 2.68 -1.85 13.22
C LEU A 71 3.22 -1.40 14.60
N PRO A 72 2.54 -0.46 15.29
CA PRO A 72 3.02 0.05 16.58
C PRO A 72 3.18 -1.00 17.68
N ASP A 73 2.51 -2.15 17.58
CA ASP A 73 2.59 -3.28 18.50
C ASP A 73 3.64 -4.35 18.07
N GLY A 74 4.36 -4.11 16.98
CA GLY A 74 5.33 -5.03 16.41
C GLY A 74 4.73 -6.07 15.46
N GLU A 75 3.42 -6.08 15.23
CA GLU A 75 2.82 -6.95 14.22
C GLU A 75 3.31 -6.58 12.82
N LEU A 76 3.62 -7.59 12.01
CA LEU A 76 3.99 -7.40 10.61
C LEU A 76 2.76 -7.56 9.72
N THR A 77 2.50 -6.56 8.89
CA THR A 77 1.42 -6.60 7.88
C THR A 77 1.94 -6.23 6.50
N THR A 78 1.29 -6.75 5.46
CA THR A 78 1.62 -6.43 4.07
C THR A 78 0.48 -5.67 3.42
N VAL A 79 0.79 -4.55 2.80
CA VAL A 79 -0.17 -3.80 1.99
C VAL A 79 0.23 -3.91 0.52
N THR A 80 -0.73 -4.35 -0.31
CA THR A 80 -0.57 -4.36 -1.77
C THR A 80 -0.97 -3.00 -2.31
N MET A 81 -0.15 -2.42 -3.20
CA MET A 81 -0.38 -1.11 -3.78
C MET A 81 -1.16 -1.22 -5.09
N ASP A 82 -2.01 -0.23 -5.33
CA ASP A 82 -2.74 0.00 -6.58
C ASP A 82 -2.81 1.51 -6.89
N GLU A 83 -3.38 1.88 -8.02
CA GLU A 83 -3.53 3.27 -8.47
C GLU A 83 -4.46 4.13 -7.61
N PHE A 84 -5.20 3.52 -6.67
CA PHE A 84 -6.14 4.21 -5.77
C PHE A 84 -5.59 4.34 -4.35
N THR A 85 -4.46 3.70 -4.06
CA THR A 85 -3.80 3.75 -2.76
C THR A 85 -3.15 5.11 -2.55
N VAL A 86 -3.44 5.74 -1.41
CA VAL A 86 -2.84 7.04 -1.05
C VAL A 86 -1.79 6.81 0.03
N LEU A 87 -0.55 7.22 -0.28
CA LEU A 87 0.61 7.06 0.59
C LEU A 87 1.10 8.41 1.09
N ARG A 88 1.30 8.52 2.40
CA ARG A 88 1.78 9.74 3.08
C ARG A 88 2.88 9.40 4.07
N ARG A 89 3.89 10.26 4.19
CA ARG A 89 4.86 10.20 5.29
C ARG A 89 4.22 10.75 6.58
N ALA A 90 4.49 10.10 7.71
CA ALA A 90 3.92 10.42 9.02
C ALA A 90 4.98 10.89 10.01
#